data_AF-A0A8B7DYT7-F1
#
_entry.id   AF-A0A8B7DYT7-F1
#
_cell.length_a   1.000
_cell.length_b   1.000
_cell.length_c   1.000
_cell.angle_alpha   90.00
_cell.angle_beta   90.00
_cell.angle_gamma   90.00
#
_symmetry.space_group_name_H-M   'P 1'
#
loop_
_entity.id
_entity.type
_entity.pdbx_description
1 polymer ?
#
loop_
_entity_poly.entity_id
_entity_poly.type
_entity_poly.pdbx_seq_one_letter_code
_entity_poly.pdbx_strand_id
1 'polypeptide(L)'
;MPNCLVEAIKGNLVLVLWYGGKLVIDGDMNIGELFSFIMYSFNLIWPFAILSSVYGDFMKAAGASIRIYELLDRVPEIKSGSIIVNTKDNITFDNVEFSYPTRPETKVLK
;
A
#
# COMPACT_ATOMS: atom_id res chain seq x y z
N MET A 1 -12.76 -10.17 20.80
CA MET A 1 -12.95 -10.55 19.39
C MET A 1 -12.01 -11.64 18.84
N PRO A 2 -10.80 -11.97 19.37
CA PRO A 2 -9.96 -13.02 18.75
C PRO A 2 -10.53 -14.44 18.91
N ASN A 3 -11.37 -14.68 19.92
CA ASN A 3 -11.90 -16.02 20.21
C ASN A 3 -12.90 -16.53 19.16
N CYS A 4 -13.67 -15.66 18.51
CA CYS A 4 -14.70 -16.07 17.54
C CYS A 4 -14.08 -16.72 16.28
N LEU A 5 -12.96 -16.18 15.79
CA LEU A 5 -12.22 -16.76 14.68
C LEU A 5 -11.67 -18.15 15.04
N VAL A 6 -11.08 -18.28 16.23
CA VAL A 6 -10.53 -19.55 16.71
C VAL A 6 -11.63 -20.59 16.90
N GLU A 7 -12.82 -20.19 17.37
CA GLU A 7 -13.98 -21.07 17.50
C GLU A 7 -14.53 -21.52 16.14
N ALA A 8 -14.59 -20.63 15.14
CA ALA A 8 -15.00 -21.00 13.79
C ALA A 8 -14.05 -22.02 13.14
N ILE A 9 -12.74 -21.85 13.32
CA ILE A 9 -11.73 -22.80 12.81
C ILE A 9 -11.90 -24.18 13.46
N LYS A 10 -12.11 -24.22 14.78
CA LYS A 10 -12.39 -25.47 15.50
C LYS A 10 -13.67 -26.15 15.01
N GLY A 11 -14.74 -25.37 14.80
CA GLY A 11 -16.00 -25.88 14.27
C GLY A 11 -15.86 -26.48 12.86
N ASN A 12 -15.09 -25.83 11.98
CA ASN A 12 -14.80 -26.36 10.66
C ASN A 12 -14.04 -27.70 10.72
N LEU A 13 -13.04 -27.81 11.60
CA LEU A 13 -12.27 -29.06 11.77
C LEU A 13 -13.18 -30.22 12.22
N VAL A 14 -14.14 -29.97 13.12
CA VAL A 14 -15.11 -30.98 13.57
C VAL A 14 -15.98 -31.45 12.40
N LEU A 15 -16.44 -30.55 11.54
CA LEU A 15 -17.23 -30.91 10.35
C LEU A 15 -16.42 -31.74 9.35
N VAL A 16 -15.16 -31.36 9.11
CA VAL A 16 -14.25 -32.11 8.24
C VAL A 16 -13.98 -33.50 8.78
N LEU A 17 -13.74 -33.65 10.09
CA LEU A 17 -13.53 -34.95 10.72
C LEU A 17 -14.78 -35.82 10.71
N TRP A 18 -15.97 -35.23 10.92
CA TRP A 18 -17.22 -35.99 10.87
C TRP A 18 -17.51 -36.53 9.46
N TYR A 19 -17.42 -35.66 8.44
CA TYR A 19 -17.69 -36.04 7.07
C TYR A 19 -16.58 -36.93 6.48
N GLY A 20 -15.32 -36.53 6.68
CA GLY A 20 -14.15 -37.31 6.24
C GLY A 20 -14.04 -38.65 6.95
N GLY A 21 -14.36 -38.71 8.25
CA GLY A 21 -14.41 -39.97 8.99
C GLY A 21 -15.49 -40.92 8.46
N LYS A 22 -16.66 -40.39 8.06
CA LYS A 22 -17.69 -41.20 7.40
C LYS A 22 -17.20 -41.77 6.07
N LEU A 23 -16.55 -40.96 5.23
CA LEU A 23 -15.95 -41.41 3.95
C LEU A 23 -14.89 -42.51 4.15
N VAL A 24 -14.12 -42.45 5.23
CA VAL A 24 -13.14 -43.49 5.57
C VAL A 24 -13.83 -44.80 5.99
N ILE A 25 -14.95 -44.71 6.71
CA ILE A 25 -15.75 -45.88 7.12
C ILE A 25 -16.44 -46.52 5.90
N ASP A 26 -16.96 -45.69 4.99
CA ASP A 26 -17.64 -46.14 3.76
C ASP A 26 -16.65 -46.73 2.73
N GLY A 27 -15.33 -46.60 2.97
CA GLY A 27 -14.26 -47.18 2.15
C GLY A 27 -13.86 -46.34 0.95
N ASP A 28 -14.47 -45.16 0.77
CA ASP A 28 -14.19 -44.22 -0.33
C ASP A 28 -12.87 -43.46 -0.16
N MET A 29 -12.31 -43.45 1.06
CA MET A 29 -11.12 -42.67 1.40
C MET A 29 -10.25 -43.40 2.43
N ASN A 30 -8.93 -43.27 2.32
CA ASN A 30 -7.99 -43.81 3.31
C ASN A 30 -7.76 -42.79 4.45
N ILE A 31 -7.47 -43.29 5.66
CA ILE A 31 -7.09 -42.47 6.83
C ILE A 31 -5.92 -41.52 6.50
N GLY A 32 -4.97 -41.98 5.68
CA GLY A 32 -3.81 -41.19 5.24
C GLY A 32 -4.18 -40.03 4.32
N GLU A 33 -5.19 -40.19 3.48
CA GLU A 33 -5.70 -39.12 2.62
C GLU A 33 -6.40 -38.05 3.45
N LEU A 34 -7.13 -38.45 4.49
CA LEU A 34 -7.84 -37.50 5.37
C LEU A 34 -6.83 -36.67 6.16
N PHE A 35 -5.80 -37.31 6.69
CA PHE A 35 -4.72 -36.63 7.39
C PHE A 35 -3.95 -35.68 6.46
N SER A 36 -3.65 -36.11 5.23
CA SER A 36 -2.95 -35.27 4.24
C SER A 36 -3.77 -34.05 3.85
N PHE A 37 -5.09 -34.21 3.66
CA PHE A 37 -6.00 -33.10 3.39
C PHE A 37 -5.98 -32.05 4.52
N ILE A 38 -6.05 -32.50 5.77
CA ILE A 38 -6.01 -31.61 6.94
C ILE A 38 -4.67 -30.86 6.99
N MET A 39 -3.54 -31.56 6.80
CA MET A 39 -2.22 -30.95 6.81
C MET A 39 -2.04 -29.91 5.70
N TYR A 40 -2.46 -30.21 4.48
CA TYR A 40 -2.39 -29.26 3.37
C TYR A 40 -3.32 -28.06 3.58
N SER A 41 -4.51 -28.28 4.13
CA SER A 41 -5.43 -27.18 4.47
C SER A 41 -4.81 -26.21 5.47
N PHE A 42 -4.11 -26.71 6.50
CA PHE A 42 -3.38 -25.84 7.43
C PHE A 42 -2.21 -25.10 6.77
N ASN A 43 -1.51 -25.73 5.84
CA ASN A 43 -0.42 -25.08 5.11
C ASN A 43 -0.89 -23.90 4.25
N LEU A 44 -2.15 -23.89 3.81
CA LEU A 44 -2.71 -22.80 3.01
C LEU A 44 -3.00 -21.53 3.82
N ILE A 45 -3.15 -21.63 5.15
CA ILE A 45 -3.50 -20.47 6.00
C ILE A 45 -2.48 -19.34 5.88
N TRP A 46 -1.19 -19.68 5.91
CA TRP A 46 -0.10 -18.70 5.85
C TRP A 46 -0.02 -17.96 4.49
N PRO A 47 -0.01 -18.65 3.34
CA PRO A 47 -0.08 -18.01 2.02
C PRO A 47 -1.25 -17.04 1.87
N PHE A 48 -2.44 -17.38 2.36
CA PHE A 48 -3.60 -16.48 2.28
C PHE A 48 -3.41 -15.19 3.10
N ALA A 49 -2.82 -15.30 4.29
CA ALA A 49 -2.50 -14.13 5.11
C ALA A 49 -1.45 -13.23 4.41
N ILE A 50 -0.42 -13.83 3.81
CA ILE A 50 0.62 -13.10 3.07
C ILE A 50 0.02 -12.42 1.83
N LEU A 51 -0.84 -13.11 1.09
CA LEU A 51 -1.51 -12.56 -0.09
C LEU A 51 -2.29 -11.28 0.23
N SER A 52 -3.01 -11.28 1.36
CA SER A 52 -3.73 -10.08 1.83
C SER A 52 -2.78 -8.93 2.13
N SER A 53 -1.63 -9.20 2.74
CA SER A 53 -0.62 -8.17 3.03
C SER A 53 0.01 -7.62 1.76
N VAL A 54 0.39 -8.50 0.82
CA VAL A 54 0.95 -8.12 -0.49
C VAL A 54 -0.01 -7.23 -1.26
N TYR A 55 -1.32 -7.53 -1.24
CA TYR A 55 -2.33 -6.67 -1.83
C TYR A 55 -2.34 -5.27 -1.21
N GLY A 56 -2.26 -5.18 0.13
CA GLY A 56 -2.16 -3.90 0.84
C GLY A 56 -0.90 -3.11 0.46
N ASP A 57 0.25 -3.76 0.33
CA ASP A 57 1.50 -3.11 -0.06
C ASP A 57 1.48 -2.66 -1.52
N PHE A 58 0.88 -3.45 -2.42
CA PHE A 58 0.67 -3.05 -3.80
C PHE A 58 -0.17 -1.76 -3.91
N MET A 59 -1.26 -1.67 -3.14
CA MET A 59 -2.10 -0.47 -3.10
C MET A 59 -1.34 0.77 -2.57
N LYS A 60 -0.49 0.59 -1.55
CA LYS A 60 0.39 1.67 -1.05
C LYS A 60 1.38 2.12 -2.13
N ALA A 61 2.02 1.18 -2.80
CA ALA A 61 2.98 1.47 -3.87
C ALA A 61 2.32 2.24 -5.01
N ALA A 62 1.14 1.81 -5.46
CA ALA A 62 0.38 2.51 -6.50
C ALA A 62 0.04 3.96 -6.10
N GLY A 63 -0.40 4.18 -4.86
CA GLY A 63 -0.68 5.53 -4.35
C GLY A 63 0.57 6.42 -4.25
N ALA A 64 1.71 5.84 -3.86
CA ALA A 64 2.99 6.56 -3.82
C ALA A 64 3.47 6.92 -5.23
N SER A 65 3.31 6.03 -6.21
CA SER A 65 3.66 6.30 -7.61
C SER A 65 2.88 7.48 -8.17
N ILE A 66 1.58 7.60 -7.88
CA ILE A 66 0.78 8.76 -8.30
C ILE A 66 1.39 10.07 -7.82
N ARG A 67 1.76 10.16 -6.54
CA ARG A 67 2.40 11.37 -5.98
C ARG A 67 3.76 11.67 -6.62
N ILE A 68 4.52 10.64 -6.97
CA ILE A 68 5.80 10.81 -7.68
C ILE A 68 5.55 11.40 -9.07
N TYR A 69 4.54 10.91 -9.80
CA TYR A 69 4.18 11.46 -11.11
C TYR A 69 3.66 12.90 -11.00
N GLU A 70 2.81 13.19 -10.01
CA GLU A 70 2.37 14.58 -9.74
C GLU A 70 3.55 15.53 -9.51
N LEU A 71 4.61 15.06 -8.83
CA LEU A 71 5.81 15.84 -8.59
C LEU A 71 6.67 16.01 -9.86
N LEU A 72 6.79 14.96 -10.68
CA LEU A 72 7.56 14.98 -11.93
C LEU A 72 6.91 15.87 -12.98
N ASP A 73 5.58 15.86 -13.08
CA ASP A 73 4.82 16.64 -14.05
C ASP A 73 4.62 18.10 -13.61
N ARG A 74 5.03 18.44 -12.38
CA ARG A 74 4.91 19.80 -11.84
C ARG A 74 5.80 20.77 -12.62
N VAL A 75 5.18 21.73 -13.31
CA VAL A 75 5.88 22.84 -13.96
C VAL A 75 6.19 23.94 -12.93
N PRO A 76 7.46 24.30 -12.70
CA PRO A 76 7.81 25.40 -11.80
C PRO A 76 7.45 26.76 -12.42
N GLU A 77 6.97 27.68 -11.59
CA GLU A 77 6.62 29.04 -12.00
C GLU A 77 7.86 29.84 -12.45
N ILE A 78 8.98 29.65 -11.75
CA ILE A 78 10.28 30.23 -12.10
C ILE A 78 11.16 29.12 -12.67
N LYS A 79 11.50 29.23 -13.96
CA LYS A 79 12.46 28.33 -14.62
C LYS A 79 13.87 28.90 -14.48
N SER A 80 14.85 28.05 -14.20
CA SER A 80 16.25 28.46 -14.24
C SER A 80 16.59 29.03 -15.62
N GLY A 81 17.13 30.25 -15.64
CA GLY A 81 17.63 30.88 -16.87
C GLY A 81 18.99 30.32 -17.29
N SER A 82 19.45 30.75 -18.46
CA SER A 82 20.83 30.53 -18.93
C SER A 82 21.81 31.46 -18.21
N ILE A 83 23.05 31.03 -18.03
CA ILE A 83 24.13 31.89 -17.50
C ILE A 83 24.39 33.01 -18.53
N ILE A 84 24.12 34.25 -18.15
CA ILE A 84 24.44 35.43 -18.94
C ILE A 84 25.77 35.98 -18.42
N VAL A 85 26.83 35.83 -19.22
CA VAL A 85 28.22 36.18 -18.81
C VAL A 85 28.51 37.69 -18.95
N ASN A 86 27.67 38.44 -19.66
CA ASN A 86 27.84 39.86 -19.85
C ASN A 86 26.91 40.65 -18.91
N THR A 87 27.40 40.94 -17.71
CA THR A 87 26.65 41.67 -16.66
C THR A 87 27.07 43.14 -16.65
N LYS A 88 26.08 44.04 -16.55
CA LYS A 88 26.33 45.45 -16.24
C LYS A 88 26.35 45.61 -14.72
N ASP A 89 27.32 46.35 -14.19
CA ASP A 89 27.56 46.48 -12.74
C ASP A 89 26.54 47.33 -11.97
N ASN A 90 25.47 47.79 -12.62
CA ASN A 90 24.44 48.64 -12.00
C ASN A 90 23.15 47.85 -11.79
N ILE A 91 22.75 47.67 -10.52
CA ILE A 91 21.45 47.14 -10.12
C ILE A 91 20.60 48.31 -9.62
N THR A 92 19.40 48.44 -10.16
CA THR A 92 18.41 49.45 -9.71
C THR A 92 17.10 48.74 -9.43
N PHE A 93 16.44 49.16 -8.35
CA PHE A 93 15.08 48.73 -8.01
C PHE A 93 14.16 49.90 -8.26
N ASP A 94 13.08 49.69 -9.00
CA ASP A 94 12.11 50.73 -9.34
C ASP A 94 10.71 50.26 -8.93
N ASN A 95 10.16 50.91 -7.89
CA ASN A 95 8.82 50.67 -7.34
C ASN A 95 8.45 49.18 -7.18
N VAL A 96 9.33 48.39 -6.56
CA VAL A 96 9.17 46.94 -6.42
C VAL A 96 8.35 46.61 -5.17
N GLU A 97 7.14 46.09 -5.37
CA GLU A 97 6.32 45.50 -4.31
C GLU A 97 6.53 43.98 -4.23
N PHE A 98 6.63 43.42 -3.02
CA PHE A 98 6.83 41.98 -2.84
C PHE A 98 6.12 41.45 -1.59
N SER A 99 5.50 40.27 -1.74
CA SER A 99 4.92 39.47 -0.68
C SER A 99 5.27 38.00 -0.89
N TYR A 100 5.56 37.27 0.17
CA TYR A 100 5.84 35.84 0.06
C TYR A 100 4.57 35.04 -0.30
N PRO A 101 4.64 34.04 -1.21
CA PRO A 101 3.48 33.25 -1.60
C PRO A 101 2.79 32.51 -0.44
N THR A 102 3.53 32.17 0.61
CA THR A 102 3.00 31.52 1.82
C THR A 102 2.22 32.46 2.73
N ARG A 103 2.36 33.80 2.56
CA ARG A 103 1.68 34.85 3.33
C ARG A 103 1.37 36.07 2.43
N PRO A 104 0.44 35.94 1.49
CA PRO A 104 0.17 36.99 0.49
C PRO A 104 -0.37 38.29 1.11
N GLU A 105 -1.00 38.20 2.28
CA GLU A 105 -1.61 39.35 2.97
C GLU A 105 -0.59 40.32 3.56
N THR A 106 0.68 39.90 3.71
CA THR A 106 1.73 40.68 4.36
C THR A 106 2.73 41.18 3.33
N LYS A 107 2.58 42.45 2.90
CA LYS A 107 3.57 43.13 2.05
C LYS A 107 4.88 43.36 2.82
N VAL A 108 5.98 42.86 2.27
CA VAL A 108 7.34 43.01 2.84
C VAL A 108 8.06 44.18 2.18
N LEU A 109 7.96 44.30 0.86
CA LEU A 109 8.46 45.46 0.11
C LEU A 109 7.28 46.26 -0.43
N LYS A 110 7.39 47.58 -0.36
CA LYS A 110 6.42 48.58 -0.81
C LYS A 110 7.13 49.61 -1.66
#